data_AF-A0A3A5Z7B8-F1
#
_entry.id   AF-A0A3A5Z7B8-F1
#
_cell.length_a   1.000
_cell.length_b   1.000
_cell.length_c   1.000
_cell.angle_alpha   90.00
_cell.angle_beta   90.00
_cell.angle_gamma   90.00
#
_symmetry.space_group_name_H-M   'P 1'
#
loop_
_entity.id
_entity.type
_entity.pdbx_description
1 polymer ?
#
loop_
_entity_poly.entity_id
_entity_poly.type
_entity_poly.pdbx_seq_one_letter_code
_entity_poly.pdbx_strand_id
1 'polypeptide(L)'
;MKQLIPALFAVGAVMLLAGAAVYITGWPLSPYIYTIGATMVALAQINSPSKCKSPTVKRLRRQQIFGALLLVLTGAFMLFTRGNEWIVSLTIAAILELYTSVRIPQEEAKEGLS
;
A
#
# COMPACT_ATOMS: atom_id res chain seq x y z
N MET A 1 -5.90 12.27 -17.86
CA MET A 1 -4.99 11.38 -17.10
C MET A 1 -5.11 11.54 -15.57
N LYS A 2 -6.31 11.80 -15.00
CA LYS A 2 -6.49 12.01 -13.54
C LYS A 2 -7.00 10.76 -12.79
N GLN A 3 -7.41 9.70 -13.50
CA GLN A 3 -8.06 8.52 -12.91
C GLN A 3 -7.28 7.20 -13.08
N LEU A 4 -6.23 7.18 -13.92
CA LEU A 4 -5.44 5.96 -14.15
C LEU A 4 -4.67 5.53 -12.89
N ILE A 5 -4.09 6.47 -12.16
CA ILE A 5 -3.29 6.15 -10.97
C ILE A 5 -4.17 5.66 -9.80
N PRO A 6 -5.32 6.31 -9.49
CA PRO A 6 -6.28 5.76 -8.53
C PRO A 6 -6.83 4.38 -8.94
N ALA A 7 -7.11 4.17 -10.22
CA ALA A 7 -7.57 2.88 -10.72
C ALA A 7 -6.48 1.80 -10.57
N LEU A 8 -5.23 2.12 -10.89
CA LEU A 8 -4.08 1.22 -10.72
C LEU A 8 -3.89 0.84 -9.25
N PHE A 9 -4.01 1.80 -8.35
CA PHE A 9 -3.98 1.54 -6.91
C PHE A 9 -5.12 0.61 -6.48
N ALA A 10 -6.35 0.88 -6.90
CA ALA A 10 -7.51 0.07 -6.54
C ALA A 10 -7.39 -1.38 -7.06
N VAL A 11 -7.01 -1.55 -8.33
CA VAL A 11 -6.77 -2.88 -8.91
C VAL A 11 -5.63 -3.59 -8.18
N GLY A 12 -4.54 -2.89 -7.89
CA GLY A 12 -3.39 -3.45 -7.17
C GLY A 12 -3.76 -3.88 -5.75
N ALA A 13 -4.54 -3.07 -5.04
CA ALA A 13 -5.00 -3.37 -3.69
C ALA A 13 -5.94 -4.59 -3.66
N VAL A 14 -6.86 -4.70 -4.63
CA VAL A 14 -7.73 -5.88 -4.77
C VAL A 14 -6.90 -7.13 -5.06
N MET A 15 -5.95 -7.06 -5.99
CA MET A 15 -5.05 -8.18 -6.29
C MET A 15 -4.21 -8.57 -5.07
N LEU A 16 -3.69 -7.60 -4.32
CA LEU A 16 -2.93 -7.83 -3.09
C LEU A 16 -3.79 -8.57 -2.06
N LEU A 17 -5.00 -8.08 -1.77
CA LEU A 17 -5.88 -8.67 -0.77
C LEU A 17 -6.37 -10.06 -1.19
N ALA A 18 -6.72 -10.24 -2.48
CA ALA A 18 -7.08 -11.54 -3.02
C ALA A 18 -5.90 -12.52 -2.93
N GLY A 19 -4.69 -12.09 -3.28
CA GLY A 19 -3.47 -12.89 -3.14
C GLY A 19 -3.15 -13.25 -1.69
N ALA A 20 -3.41 -12.37 -0.73
CA ALA A 20 -3.26 -12.69 0.69
C ALA A 20 -4.31 -13.70 1.17
N ALA A 21 -5.59 -13.52 0.79
CA ALA A 21 -6.68 -14.41 1.17
C ALA A 21 -6.53 -15.82 0.58
N VAL A 22 -6.16 -15.90 -0.69
CA VAL A 22 -5.95 -17.18 -1.40
C VAL A 22 -4.70 -17.90 -0.89
N TYR A 23 -3.72 -17.19 -0.32
CA TYR A 23 -2.51 -17.81 0.24
C TYR A 23 -2.85 -18.68 1.45
N ILE A 24 -3.86 -18.29 2.24
CA ILE A 24 -4.38 -19.06 3.37
C ILE A 24 -4.95 -20.41 2.91
N THR A 25 -5.49 -20.48 1.69
CA THR A 25 -6.02 -21.73 1.10
C THR A 25 -4.93 -22.66 0.54
N GLY A 26 -3.65 -22.27 0.61
CA GLY A 26 -2.51 -23.09 0.17
C GLY A 26 -2.24 -23.05 -1.33
N TRP A 27 -2.77 -22.07 -2.05
CA TRP A 27 -2.57 -21.96 -3.50
C TRP A 27 -1.14 -21.52 -3.87
N PRO A 28 -0.42 -22.27 -4.73
CA PRO A 28 0.97 -21.99 -5.06
C PRO A 28 1.17 -20.69 -5.86
N LEU A 29 0.13 -20.23 -6.57
CA LEU A 29 0.15 -18.99 -7.34
C LEU A 29 -0.10 -17.73 -6.50
N SER A 30 -0.55 -17.90 -5.26
CA SER A 30 -1.03 -16.78 -4.45
C SER A 30 0.04 -15.72 -4.11
N PRO A 31 1.29 -16.09 -3.78
CA PRO A 31 2.37 -15.13 -3.54
C PRO A 31 2.69 -14.27 -4.76
N TYR A 32 2.55 -14.83 -5.96
CA TYR A 32 2.77 -14.10 -7.22
C TYR A 32 1.68 -13.05 -7.45
N ILE A 33 0.41 -13.41 -7.21
CA ILE A 33 -0.71 -12.47 -7.30
C ILE A 33 -0.54 -11.34 -6.27
N TYR A 34 -0.17 -11.70 -5.04
CA TYR A 34 0.09 -10.73 -3.97
C TYR A 34 1.22 -9.75 -4.35
N THR A 35 2.38 -10.26 -4.78
CA THR A 35 3.56 -9.44 -5.09
C THR A 35 3.33 -8.50 -6.28
N ILE A 36 2.61 -8.95 -7.30
CA ILE A 36 2.20 -8.10 -8.41
C ILE A 36 1.28 -6.99 -7.92
N GLY A 37 0.27 -7.33 -7.10
CA GLY A 37 -0.64 -6.35 -6.50
C GLY A 37 0.08 -5.31 -5.65
N ALA A 38 0.98 -5.76 -4.76
CA ALA A 38 1.80 -4.92 -3.90
C ALA A 38 2.69 -3.96 -4.71
N THR A 39 3.30 -4.46 -5.78
CA THR A 39 4.14 -3.64 -6.67
C THR A 39 3.30 -2.59 -7.39
N MET A 40 2.11 -2.95 -7.88
CA MET A 40 1.18 -1.99 -8.50
C MET A 40 0.74 -0.90 -7.53
N VAL A 41 0.43 -1.27 -6.28
CA VAL A 41 0.10 -0.32 -5.20
C VAL A 41 1.29 0.62 -4.95
N ALA A 42 2.50 0.10 -4.79
CA ALA A 42 3.70 0.90 -4.56
C ALA A 42 3.98 1.86 -5.72
N LEU A 43 3.89 1.38 -6.97
CA LEU A 43 4.05 2.22 -8.16
C LEU A 43 2.98 3.32 -8.25
N ALA A 44 1.72 3.00 -7.94
CA ALA A 44 0.65 3.98 -7.94
C ALA A 44 0.87 5.07 -6.87
N GLN A 45 1.34 4.69 -5.68
CA GLN A 45 1.63 5.64 -4.61
C GLN A 45 2.83 6.53 -4.92
N ILE A 46 3.88 5.99 -5.55
CA ILE A 46 5.06 6.76 -5.99
C ILE A 46 4.70 7.75 -7.11
N ASN A 47 3.89 7.33 -8.08
CA ASN A 47 3.57 8.13 -9.26
C ASN A 47 2.38 9.08 -9.07
N SER A 48 1.62 8.98 -7.98
CA SER A 48 0.46 9.83 -7.72
C SER A 48 0.87 11.32 -7.64
N PRO A 49 0.47 12.21 -8.56
CA PRO A 49 0.82 13.62 -8.52
C PRO A 49 0.12 14.32 -7.35
N SER A 50 0.89 14.84 -6.39
CA SER A 50 0.37 15.64 -5.28
C SER A 50 -0.05 17.03 -5.77
N LYS A 51 -1.34 17.35 -5.63
CA LYS A 51 -1.85 18.71 -5.84
C LYS A 51 -1.53 19.67 -4.67
N CYS A 52 -1.12 19.16 -3.52
CA CYS A 52 -0.98 19.95 -2.28
C CYS A 52 0.49 20.38 -2.07
N LYS A 53 0.71 21.67 -1.81
CA LYS A 53 2.03 22.35 -1.79
C LYS A 53 2.73 22.37 -0.41
N SER A 54 2.14 21.81 0.64
CA SER A 54 2.65 21.96 2.00
C SER A 54 3.76 20.97 2.39
N PRO A 55 4.76 21.39 3.18
CA PRO A 55 5.89 20.56 3.59
C PRO A 55 5.49 19.39 4.51
N THR A 56 4.37 19.51 5.24
CA THR A 56 3.84 18.48 6.15
C THR A 56 3.31 17.27 5.38
N VAL A 57 2.49 17.50 4.35
CA VAL A 57 1.94 16.45 3.47
C VAL A 57 3.05 15.69 2.73
N LYS A 58 4.15 16.36 2.38
CA LYS A 58 5.33 15.73 1.77
C LYS A 58 6.05 14.74 2.72
N ARG A 59 6.08 15.03 4.03
CA ARG A 59 6.62 14.09 5.04
C ARG A 59 5.69 12.91 5.24
N LEU A 60 4.39 13.18 5.29
CA LEU A 60 3.36 12.16 5.50
C LEU A 60 3.30 11.16 4.33
N ARG A 61 3.53 11.61 3.10
CA ARG A 61 3.68 10.73 1.94
C ARG A 61 4.90 9.82 2.00
N ARG A 62 6.02 10.24 2.61
CA ARG A 62 7.16 9.33 2.83
C ARG A 62 6.79 8.18 3.75
N GLN A 63 5.90 8.40 4.72
CA GLN A 63 5.38 7.32 5.56
C GLN A 63 4.43 6.40 4.79
N GLN A 64 3.63 6.94 3.87
CA GLN A 64 2.75 6.16 2.99
C GLN A 64 3.56 5.26 2.05
N ILE A 65 4.61 5.82 1.42
CA ILE A 65 5.57 5.06 0.60
C ILE A 65 6.28 4.00 1.44
N PHE A 66 6.60 4.30 2.70
CA PHE A 66 7.18 3.31 3.62
C PHE A 66 6.22 2.14 3.88
N GLY A 67 4.94 2.42 4.10
CA GLY A 67 3.88 1.39 4.18
C GLY A 67 3.77 0.55 2.90
N ALA A 68 3.81 1.19 1.73
CA ALA A 68 3.78 0.49 0.45
C ALA A 68 5.02 -0.41 0.23
N LEU A 69 6.20 0.07 0.65
CA LEU A 69 7.44 -0.71 0.61
C LEU A 69 7.38 -1.92 1.54
N LEU A 70 6.77 -1.77 2.72
CA LEU A 70 6.51 -2.88 3.64
C LEU A 70 5.54 -3.90 3.03
N LEU A 71 4.52 -3.48 2.28
CA LEU A 71 3.65 -4.39 1.54
C LEU A 71 4.40 -5.20 0.48
N VAL A 72 5.33 -4.57 -0.25
CA VAL A 72 6.19 -5.28 -1.22
C VAL A 72 7.13 -6.26 -0.51
N LEU A 73 7.75 -5.84 0.61
CA LEU A 73 8.58 -6.70 1.45
C LEU A 73 7.80 -7.91 1.99
N THR A 74 6.54 -7.71 2.37
CA THR A 74 5.64 -8.79 2.78
C THR A 74 5.49 -9.84 1.68
N GLY A 75 5.43 -9.40 0.41
CA GLY A 75 5.33 -10.30 -0.74
C GLY A 75 6.64 -11.08 -0.98
N ALA A 76 7.78 -10.43 -0.76
CA ALA A 76 9.06 -11.13 -0.72
C ALA A 76 9.09 -12.16 0.42
N PHE A 77 8.61 -11.82 1.62
CA PHE A 77 8.49 -12.77 2.72
C PHE A 77 7.56 -13.94 2.37
N MET A 78 6.41 -13.73 1.72
CA MET A 78 5.56 -14.85 1.24
C MET A 78 6.28 -15.80 0.27
N LEU A 79 7.21 -15.28 -0.54
CA LEU A 79 7.97 -16.10 -1.50
C LEU A 79 9.14 -16.85 -0.84
N PHE A 80 9.87 -16.18 0.06
CA PHE A 80 11.07 -16.73 0.68
C PHE A 80 10.80 -17.51 1.97
N THR A 81 9.86 -17.05 2.79
CA THR A 81 9.52 -17.67 4.06
C THR A 81 8.14 -18.31 4.00
N ARG A 82 8.11 -19.65 3.90
CA ARG A 82 6.89 -20.46 3.85
C ARG A 82 6.10 -20.51 5.18
N GLY A 83 6.46 -19.66 6.16
CA GLY A 83 5.84 -19.57 7.48
C GLY A 83 4.76 -18.49 7.55
N ASN A 84 4.38 -18.09 8.77
CA ASN A 84 3.34 -17.08 9.03
C ASN A 84 3.88 -15.64 9.21
N GLU A 85 5.17 -15.42 8.96
CA GLU A 85 5.86 -14.13 9.15
C GLU A 85 5.30 -13.03 8.22
N TRP A 86 4.79 -13.44 7.05
CA TRP A 86 4.10 -12.54 6.14
C TRP A 86 2.87 -11.90 6.78
N ILE A 87 2.18 -12.56 7.71
CA ILE A 87 0.98 -12.02 8.38
C ILE A 87 1.37 -10.84 9.27
N VAL A 88 2.48 -10.98 10.00
CA VAL A 88 2.99 -9.94 10.90
C VAL A 88 3.43 -8.73 10.08
N SER A 89 4.20 -8.95 9.01
CA SER A 89 4.64 -7.87 8.12
C SER A 89 3.47 -7.18 7.41
N LEU A 90 2.48 -7.94 6.92
CA LEU A 90 1.26 -7.41 6.33
C LEU A 90 0.48 -6.54 7.31
N THR A 91 0.36 -6.97 8.56
CA THR A 91 -0.37 -6.25 9.61
C THR A 91 0.32 -4.93 9.94
N ILE A 92 1.64 -4.93 10.08
CA ILE A 92 2.42 -3.70 10.32
C ILE A 92 2.26 -2.73 9.15
N ALA A 93 2.35 -3.23 7.91
CA ALA A 93 2.17 -2.43 6.72
C ALA A 93 0.76 -1.81 6.66
N ALA A 94 -0.28 -2.59 6.93
CA ALA A 94 -1.67 -2.15 6.95
C ALA A 94 -1.93 -1.07 8.00
N ILE A 95 -1.35 -1.19 9.20
CA ILE A 95 -1.49 -0.17 10.24
C ILE A 95 -0.85 1.15 9.81
N LEU A 96 0.35 1.10 9.19
CA LEU A 96 1.03 2.30 8.71
C LEU A 96 0.29 2.97 7.55
N GLU A 97 -0.23 2.19 6.61
CA GLU A 97 -1.07 2.71 5.52
C GLU A 97 -2.38 3.30 6.04
N LEU A 98 -3.03 2.66 7.01
CA LEU A 98 -4.26 3.17 7.62
C LEU A 98 -4.00 4.48 8.38
N TYR A 99 -2.92 4.54 9.17
CA TYR A 99 -2.52 5.73 9.91
C TYR A 99 -2.30 6.92 8.95
N THR A 100 -1.60 6.68 7.84
CA THR A 100 -1.35 7.72 6.83
C THR A 100 -2.64 8.10 6.09
N SER A 101 -3.51 7.13 5.76
CA SER A 101 -4.81 7.39 5.13
C SER A 101 -5.76 8.25 5.98
N VAL A 102 -5.71 8.13 7.31
CA VAL A 102 -6.54 8.95 8.20
C VAL A 102 -5.90 10.33 8.43
N ARG A 103 -4.57 10.41 8.50
CA ARG A 103 -3.87 11.65 8.83
C ARG A 103 -3.75 12.63 7.65
N ILE A 104 -3.61 12.13 6.41
CA ILE A 104 -3.55 12.97 5.20
C ILE A 104 -4.81 13.88 5.07
N PRO A 105 -6.05 13.37 5.13
CA PRO A 105 -7.24 14.22 5.02
C PRO A 105 -7.43 15.15 6.23
N GLN A 106 -6.92 14.78 7.42
CA GLN A 106 -6.93 15.67 8.59
C GLN A 106 -6.00 16.88 8.42
N GLU A 107 -4.83 16.67 7.80
CA GLU A 107 -3.90 17.76 7.47
C GLU A 107 -4.43 18.64 6.33
N GLU A 108 -5.05 18.05 5.30
CA GLU A 108 -5.71 18.81 4.23
C GLU A 108 -6.92 19.62 4.74
N ALA A 109 -7.70 19.09 5.68
CA ALA A 109 -8.82 19.81 6.29
C ALA A 109 -8.35 20.98 7.19
N LYS A 110 -7.19 20.85 7.85
CA LYS A 110 -6.57 21.95 8.61
C LYS A 110 -6.05 23.06 7.72
N GLU A 111 -5.56 22.75 6.52
CA GLU A 111 -5.07 23.74 5.56
C GLU A 111 -6.20 24.40 4.74
N GLY A 112 -7.39 23.81 4.69
CA GLY A 112 -8.55 24.30 3.94
C GLY A 112 -9.55 25.18 4.72
N LEU A 113 -9.25 25.55 5.96
CA LEU A 113 -10.12 26.37 6.82
C LEU A 113 -9.45 27.71 7.19
N SER A 114 -9.04 28.46 6.16
CA SER A 114 -8.73 29.90 6.25
C SER A 114 -9.50 30.67 5.20
#